data_AF-A0A377PG60-F1
#
_entry.id   AF-A0A377PG60-F1
#
_cell.length_a   1.000
_cell.length_b   1.000
_cell.length_c   1.000
_cell.angle_alpha   90.00
_cell.angle_beta   90.00
_cell.angle_gamma   90.00
#
_symmetry.space_group_name_H-M   'P 1'
#
loop_
_entity.id
_entity.type
_entity.pdbx_description
1 polymer ?
#
loop_
_entity_poly.entity_id
_entity_poly.type
_entity_poly.pdbx_seq_one_letter_code
_entity_poly.pdbx_strand_id
1 'polypeptide(L)'
;MYLFDDQFWGIKVMQFKRTTVISYSLLLVIVSSLMTVLFYHVFVFKSFSSESDNQTSPQKELTIAQAEKSPIRENNSIIEVMSYGCHYCAANEDNVREFVKKLPTGVVFESIHINTEKSGLSAFAPIFATLQEMGVEPTVRDSAYNAIIARGINLTDAAELNKWLLKNSIDVAEYKKSASQ
;
A
#
# COMPACT_ATOMS: atom_id res chain seq x y z
N MET A 1 59.33 32.12 10.72
CA MET A 1 59.91 30.80 10.40
C MET A 1 59.28 30.38 9.08
N TYR A 2 60.07 30.38 8.02
CA TYR A 2 59.65 30.11 6.65
C TYR A 2 59.18 28.66 6.45
N LEU A 3 58.58 28.44 5.28
CA LEU A 3 58.49 27.20 4.51
C LEU A 3 57.15 26.46 4.58
N PHE A 4 56.27 26.80 3.64
CA PHE A 4 55.51 25.78 2.94
C PHE A 4 55.80 25.92 1.45
N ASP A 5 56.41 24.86 0.92
CA ASP A 5 56.85 24.65 -0.46
C ASP A 5 55.73 24.92 -1.48
N ASP A 6 55.97 25.89 -2.36
CA ASP A 6 55.24 26.11 -3.60
C ASP A 6 55.70 25.11 -4.69
N GLN A 7 55.51 23.80 -4.50
CA GLN A 7 55.69 22.85 -5.62
C GLN A 7 55.04 21.47 -5.41
N PHE A 8 53.71 21.36 -5.43
CA PHE A 8 53.06 20.05 -5.62
C PHE A 8 51.93 20.13 -6.65
N TRP A 9 52.28 19.70 -7.88
CA TRP A 9 51.42 19.33 -9.01
C TRP A 9 50.61 20.46 -9.68
N GLY A 10 50.76 20.59 -11.00
CA GLY A 10 50.17 21.61 -11.89
C GLY A 10 48.64 21.60 -12.01
N ILE A 11 47.93 21.57 -10.90
CA ILE A 11 46.50 21.83 -10.82
C ILE A 11 46.36 23.34 -10.62
N LYS A 12 45.88 24.05 -11.65
CA LYS A 12 45.39 25.43 -11.48
C LYS A 12 44.32 25.41 -10.38
N VAL A 13 44.68 25.82 -9.17
CA VAL A 13 43.71 26.09 -8.11
C VAL A 13 42.86 27.26 -8.62
N MET A 14 41.65 26.94 -9.06
CA MET A 14 40.72 27.91 -9.61
C MET A 14 40.34 28.87 -8.47
N GLN A 15 40.95 30.05 -8.44
CA GLN A 15 40.70 31.10 -7.44
C GLN A 15 39.30 31.69 -7.67
N PHE A 16 38.26 30.96 -7.28
CA PHE A 16 36.89 31.46 -7.34
C PHE A 16 36.71 32.55 -6.29
N LYS A 17 36.34 33.74 -6.74
CA LYS A 17 36.01 34.86 -5.86
C LYS A 17 34.89 34.43 -4.92
N ARG A 18 35.03 34.71 -3.61
CA ARG A 18 34.05 34.31 -2.58
C ARG A 18 32.61 34.68 -2.94
N THR A 19 32.43 35.83 -3.61
CA THR A 19 31.14 36.31 -4.13
C THR A 19 30.54 35.39 -5.20
N THR A 20 31.38 34.80 -6.06
CA THR A 20 30.95 33.89 -7.12
C THR A 20 30.49 32.55 -6.54
N VAL A 21 31.19 32.04 -5.51
CA VAL A 21 30.79 30.81 -4.82
C VAL A 21 29.44 31.01 -4.11
N ILE A 22 29.28 32.10 -3.36
CA ILE A 22 28.03 32.42 -2.65
C ILE A 22 26.87 32.60 -3.65
N SER A 23 27.10 33.31 -4.75
CA SER A 23 26.09 33.51 -5.80
C SER A 23 25.66 32.20 -6.44
N TYR A 24 26.61 31.33 -6.77
CA TYR A 24 26.31 30.02 -7.36
C TYR A 24 25.54 29.11 -6.40
N SER A 25 25.91 29.08 -5.12
CA SER A 25 25.17 28.33 -4.09
C SER A 25 23.73 28.83 -3.95
N LEU A 26 23.52 30.15 -3.95
CA LEU A 26 22.18 30.73 -3.84
C LEU A 26 21.33 30.39 -5.07
N LEU A 27 21.91 30.47 -6.27
CA LEU A 27 21.25 30.10 -7.52
C LEU A 27 20.84 28.62 -7.52
N LEU A 28 21.73 27.71 -7.10
CA LEU A 28 21.41 26.28 -7.03
C LEU A 28 20.26 25.98 -6.06
N VAL A 29 20.24 26.61 -4.89
CA VAL A 29 19.15 26.44 -3.93
C VAL A 29 17.82 26.92 -4.53
N ILE A 30 17.81 28.07 -5.21
CA ILE A 30 16.61 28.60 -5.86
C ILE A 30 16.13 27.66 -6.95
N VAL A 31 17.01 27.22 -7.86
CA VAL A 31 16.64 26.31 -8.95
C VAL A 31 16.13 24.96 -8.42
N SER A 32 16.76 24.42 -7.37
CA SER A 32 16.31 23.18 -6.73
C SER A 32 14.93 23.33 -6.08
N SER A 33 14.69 24.45 -5.38
CA SER A 33 13.39 24.75 -4.78
C SER A 33 12.29 24.95 -5.84
N LEU A 34 12.60 25.61 -6.96
CA LEU A 34 11.64 25.78 -8.05
C LEU A 34 11.32 24.46 -8.76
N MET A 35 12.32 23.59 -8.95
CA MET A 35 12.11 22.26 -9.53
C MET A 35 11.25 21.36 -8.64
N THR A 36 11.46 21.40 -7.32
CA THR A 36 10.61 20.65 -6.38
C THR A 36 9.19 21.18 -6.39
N VAL A 37 8.98 22.50 -6.28
CA VAL A 37 7.66 23.12 -6.38
C VAL A 37 6.97 22.75 -7.71
N LEU A 38 7.68 22.84 -8.83
CA LEU A 38 7.14 22.47 -10.14
C LEU A 38 6.76 20.98 -10.19
N PHE A 39 7.58 20.08 -9.65
CA PHE A 39 7.26 18.66 -9.55
C PHE A 39 5.98 18.44 -8.75
N TYR A 40 5.80 19.10 -7.61
CA TYR A 40 4.56 19.00 -6.83
C TYR A 40 3.34 19.53 -7.59
N HIS A 41 3.46 20.66 -8.31
CA HIS A 41 2.33 21.20 -9.07
C HIS A 41 1.97 20.37 -10.31
N VAL A 42 2.97 19.90 -11.04
CA VAL A 42 2.77 19.18 -12.31
C VAL A 42 2.43 17.71 -12.08
N PHE A 43 3.05 17.06 -11.09
CA PHE A 43 2.85 15.65 -10.84
C PHE A 43 1.81 15.44 -9.73
N VAL A 44 2.09 15.91 -8.51
CA VAL A 44 1.23 15.61 -7.36
C VAL A 44 -0.14 16.25 -7.53
N PHE A 45 -0.23 17.58 -7.64
CA PHE A 45 -1.53 18.24 -7.74
C PHE A 45 -2.23 17.94 -9.06
N LYS A 46 -1.53 17.95 -10.21
CA LYS A 46 -2.20 17.62 -11.48
C LYS A 46 -2.64 16.14 -11.57
N SER A 47 -1.96 15.18 -10.95
CA SER A 47 -2.46 13.80 -10.87
C SER A 47 -3.72 13.68 -10.00
N PHE A 48 -3.88 14.56 -9.01
CA PHE A 48 -5.12 14.65 -8.23
C PHE A 48 -6.18 15.58 -8.85
N SER A 49 -5.79 16.47 -9.76
CA SER A 49 -6.67 17.47 -10.41
C SER A 49 -6.98 17.20 -11.89
N SER A 50 -6.36 16.20 -12.53
CA SER A 50 -6.63 15.88 -13.94
C SER A 50 -8.01 15.26 -14.07
N GLU A 51 -8.93 16.17 -14.33
CA GLU A 51 -10.27 16.04 -14.86
C GLU A 51 -10.34 15.05 -16.04
N SER A 52 -10.65 13.79 -15.73
CA SER A 52 -11.22 12.83 -16.68
C SER A 52 -12.34 12.08 -15.97
N ASP A 53 -13.58 12.38 -16.37
CA ASP A 53 -14.85 11.76 -16.00
C ASP A 53 -15.27 11.79 -14.52
N ASN A 54 -16.07 12.80 -14.14
CA ASN A 54 -17.19 12.82 -13.16
C ASN A 54 -17.20 11.87 -11.93
N GLN A 55 -16.07 11.35 -11.45
CA GLN A 55 -15.97 10.41 -10.33
C GLN A 55 -14.63 10.55 -9.62
N THR A 56 -14.38 11.72 -9.04
CA THR A 56 -13.28 11.92 -8.07
C THR A 56 -13.75 12.69 -6.84
N SER A 57 -14.96 12.38 -6.37
CA SER A 57 -15.14 12.37 -4.92
C SER A 57 -14.51 11.07 -4.40
N PRO A 58 -13.77 11.08 -3.27
CA PRO A 58 -13.28 9.86 -2.62
C PRO A 58 -14.42 8.89 -2.24
N GLN A 59 -15.66 9.33 -2.39
CA GLN A 59 -16.88 8.58 -2.22
C GLN A 59 -17.64 8.60 -3.54
N LYS A 60 -17.99 7.41 -4.04
CA LYS A 60 -18.86 7.23 -5.20
C LYS A 60 -20.20 6.73 -4.69
N GLU A 61 -21.23 7.54 -4.82
CA GLU A 61 -22.59 7.10 -4.55
C GLU A 61 -23.07 6.22 -5.70
N LEU A 62 -23.56 5.02 -5.36
CA LEU A 62 -24.16 4.10 -6.33
C LEU A 62 -25.66 4.37 -6.41
N THR A 63 -26.23 4.28 -7.61
CA THR A 63 -27.70 4.33 -7.73
C THR A 63 -28.32 3.04 -7.18
N ILE A 64 -29.59 3.09 -6.77
CA ILE A 64 -30.32 1.90 -6.29
C ILE A 64 -30.27 0.76 -7.31
N ALA A 65 -30.45 1.06 -8.60
CA ALA A 65 -30.37 0.07 -9.68
C ALA A 65 -28.96 -0.53 -9.88
N GLN A 66 -27.90 0.16 -9.46
CA GLN A 66 -26.53 -0.39 -9.44
C GLN A 66 -26.31 -1.26 -8.21
N ALA A 67 -26.81 -0.83 -7.04
CA ALA A 67 -26.76 -1.61 -5.81
C ALA A 67 -27.53 -2.93 -5.92
N GLU A 68 -28.70 -2.94 -6.57
CA GLU A 68 -29.49 -4.15 -6.82
C GLU A 68 -28.79 -5.20 -7.69
N LYS A 69 -27.79 -4.79 -8.49
CA LYS A 69 -26.97 -5.70 -9.30
C LYS A 69 -25.79 -6.30 -8.52
N SER A 70 -25.56 -5.83 -7.30
CA SER A 70 -24.51 -6.38 -6.44
C SER A 70 -24.84 -7.82 -6.05
N PRO A 71 -23.84 -8.73 -6.02
CA PRO A 71 -24.02 -10.05 -5.43
C PRO A 71 -24.21 -9.99 -3.90
N ILE A 72 -23.84 -8.87 -3.26
CA ILE A 72 -24.03 -8.60 -1.83
C ILE A 72 -25.46 -8.11 -1.64
N ARG A 73 -26.27 -8.86 -0.88
CA ARG A 73 -27.73 -8.66 -0.75
C ARG A 73 -28.13 -8.15 0.63
N GLU A 74 -27.18 -8.11 1.54
CA GLU A 74 -27.32 -7.67 2.91
C GLU A 74 -27.65 -6.17 2.92
N ASN A 75 -28.84 -5.85 3.44
CA ASN A 75 -29.18 -4.46 3.68
C ASN A 75 -28.29 -3.91 4.80
N ASN A 76 -27.87 -2.65 4.68
CA ASN A 76 -27.10 -1.95 5.71
C ASN A 76 -25.73 -2.64 6.00
N SER A 77 -25.05 -3.10 4.95
CA SER A 77 -23.71 -3.68 5.02
C SER A 77 -22.61 -2.65 4.78
N ILE A 78 -21.50 -2.79 5.49
CA ILE A 78 -20.25 -2.08 5.22
C ILE A 78 -19.23 -3.10 4.75
N ILE A 79 -18.71 -2.88 3.54
CA ILE A 79 -17.81 -3.82 2.89
C ILE A 79 -16.43 -3.18 2.77
N GLU A 80 -15.43 -3.86 3.30
CA GLU A 80 -14.04 -3.53 3.08
C GLU A 80 -13.49 -4.35 1.91
N VAL A 81 -13.00 -3.68 0.86
CA VAL A 81 -12.25 -4.34 -0.21
C VAL A 81 -10.77 -4.28 0.13
N MET A 82 -10.16 -5.45 0.37
CA MET A 82 -8.78 -5.56 0.85
C MET A 82 -7.93 -6.48 -0.03
N SER A 83 -6.63 -6.48 0.25
CA SER A 83 -5.67 -7.48 -0.26
C SER A 83 -4.57 -7.68 0.77
N TYR A 84 -4.06 -8.90 0.96
CA TYR A 84 -2.88 -9.11 1.81
C TYR A 84 -1.59 -8.45 1.29
N GLY A 85 -1.54 -8.10 -0.01
CA GLY A 85 -0.43 -7.34 -0.59
C GLY A 85 -0.57 -5.82 -0.46
N CYS A 86 -1.68 -5.33 0.11
CA CYS A 86 -1.98 -3.91 0.20
C CYS A 86 -1.38 -3.29 1.48
N HIS A 87 -0.33 -2.49 1.33
CA HIS A 87 0.32 -1.78 2.45
C HIS A 87 -0.66 -0.90 3.25
N TYR A 88 -1.55 -0.18 2.55
CA TYR A 88 -2.52 0.71 3.22
C TYR A 88 -3.60 -0.05 3.98
N CYS A 89 -3.99 -1.23 3.49
CA CYS A 89 -4.95 -2.10 4.15
C CYS A 89 -4.34 -2.61 5.47
N ALA A 90 -3.11 -3.12 5.42
CA ALA A 90 -2.37 -3.55 6.61
C ALA A 90 -2.17 -2.42 7.64
N ALA A 91 -1.85 -1.22 7.17
CA ALA A 91 -1.65 -0.06 8.05
C ALA A 91 -2.96 0.46 8.69
N ASN A 92 -4.11 0.17 8.11
CA ASN A 92 -5.41 0.64 8.57
C ASN A 92 -6.20 -0.39 9.40
N GLU A 93 -5.72 -1.63 9.48
CA GLU A 93 -6.43 -2.76 10.09
C GLU A 93 -6.84 -2.49 11.55
N ASP A 94 -6.00 -1.84 12.35
CA ASP A 94 -6.37 -1.46 13.73
C ASP A 94 -7.52 -0.45 13.78
N ASN A 95 -7.54 0.52 12.87
CA ASN A 95 -8.65 1.48 12.77
C ASN A 95 -9.94 0.78 12.33
N VAL A 96 -9.86 -0.16 11.38
CA VAL A 96 -11.01 -0.97 10.94
C VAL A 96 -11.54 -1.79 12.10
N ARG A 97 -10.67 -2.44 12.87
CA ARG A 97 -11.04 -3.24 14.05
C ARG A 97 -11.73 -2.40 15.12
N GLU A 98 -11.24 -1.19 15.37
CA GLU A 98 -11.91 -0.25 16.28
C GLU A 98 -13.24 0.25 15.75
N PHE A 99 -13.33 0.51 14.44
CA PHE A 99 -14.54 0.94 13.76
C PHE A 99 -15.63 -0.12 13.86
N VAL A 100 -15.30 -1.39 13.54
CA VAL A 100 -16.22 -2.52 13.58
C VAL A 100 -16.81 -2.73 14.98
N LYS A 101 -16.02 -2.55 16.03
CA LYS A 101 -16.49 -2.63 17.44
C LYS A 101 -17.52 -1.56 17.80
N LYS A 102 -17.56 -0.44 17.07
CA LYS A 102 -18.44 0.71 17.32
C LYS A 102 -19.69 0.71 16.43
N LEU A 103 -19.87 -0.29 15.58
CA LEU A 103 -21.01 -0.35 14.67
C LEU A 103 -22.33 -0.52 15.43
N PRO A 104 -23.40 0.18 15.02
CA PRO A 104 -24.70 0.04 15.64
C PRO A 104 -25.32 -1.33 15.32
N THR A 105 -26.28 -1.76 16.14
CA THR A 105 -27.01 -3.01 15.92
C THR A 105 -27.71 -3.01 14.56
N GLY A 106 -27.57 -4.10 13.82
CA GLY A 106 -28.17 -4.26 12.49
C GLY A 106 -27.31 -3.76 11.33
N VAL A 107 -26.08 -3.29 11.58
CA VAL A 107 -25.05 -3.13 10.53
C VAL A 107 -24.22 -4.40 10.45
N VAL A 108 -24.02 -4.91 9.24
CA VAL A 108 -23.11 -6.03 8.97
C VAL A 108 -21.81 -5.48 8.42
N PHE A 109 -20.67 -5.94 8.94
CA PHE A 109 -19.36 -5.64 8.36
C PHE A 109 -18.76 -6.89 7.75
N GLU A 110 -18.26 -6.79 6.53
CA GLU A 110 -17.61 -7.89 5.84
C GLU A 110 -16.38 -7.39 5.08
N SER A 111 -15.29 -8.15 5.15
CA SER A 111 -14.12 -7.92 4.30
C SER A 111 -14.20 -8.86 3.10
N ILE A 112 -13.91 -8.33 1.92
CA ILE A 112 -13.76 -9.09 0.68
C ILE A 112 -12.40 -8.81 0.06
N HIS A 113 -11.85 -9.79 -0.66
CA HIS A 113 -10.55 -9.63 -1.29
C HIS A 113 -10.70 -9.20 -2.75
N ILE A 114 -9.88 -8.25 -3.19
CA ILE A 114 -9.82 -7.87 -4.60
C ILE A 114 -9.35 -9.07 -5.45
N ASN A 115 -10.09 -9.37 -6.51
CA ASN A 115 -9.73 -10.41 -7.46
C ASN A 115 -9.89 -9.89 -8.90
N THR A 116 -8.92 -9.10 -9.34
CA THR A 116 -8.84 -8.58 -10.70
C THR A 116 -7.65 -9.18 -11.44
N GLU A 117 -7.85 -9.67 -12.66
CA GLU A 117 -6.85 -10.48 -13.39
C GLU A 117 -5.51 -9.78 -13.66
N LYS A 118 -5.45 -8.45 -13.55
CA LYS A 118 -4.24 -7.65 -13.88
C LYS A 118 -3.48 -7.14 -12.67
N SER A 119 -3.90 -7.49 -11.45
CA SER A 119 -3.30 -6.93 -10.24
C SER A 119 -2.51 -7.97 -9.46
N GLY A 120 -1.26 -7.65 -9.11
CA GLY A 120 -0.46 -8.44 -8.15
C GLY A 120 -1.12 -8.54 -6.77
N LEU A 121 -2.04 -7.60 -6.45
CA LEU A 121 -2.84 -7.65 -5.23
C LEU A 121 -3.81 -8.84 -5.22
N SER A 122 -4.22 -9.36 -6.38
CA SER A 122 -5.17 -10.47 -6.48
C SER A 122 -4.57 -11.84 -6.18
N ALA A 123 -3.23 -11.94 -6.13
CA ALA A 123 -2.51 -13.21 -5.99
C ALA A 123 -2.88 -13.97 -4.71
N PHE A 124 -3.35 -13.27 -3.68
CA PHE A 124 -3.71 -13.84 -2.39
C PHE A 124 -5.22 -14.09 -2.20
N ALA A 125 -6.05 -13.79 -3.22
CA ALA A 125 -7.50 -13.96 -3.13
C ALA A 125 -7.94 -15.41 -2.80
N PRO A 126 -7.34 -16.47 -3.39
CA PRO A 126 -7.70 -17.85 -3.04
C PRO A 126 -7.37 -18.21 -1.58
N ILE A 127 -6.29 -17.64 -1.04
CA ILE A 127 -5.86 -17.86 0.34
C ILE A 127 -6.87 -17.23 1.29
N PHE A 128 -7.24 -15.96 1.04
CA PHE A 128 -8.27 -15.27 1.80
C PHE A 128 -9.59 -16.04 1.78
N ALA A 129 -10.07 -16.46 0.60
CA ALA A 129 -11.32 -17.20 0.45
C ALA A 129 -11.31 -18.51 1.25
N THR A 130 -10.20 -19.26 1.19
CA THR A 130 -10.08 -20.52 1.96
C THR A 130 -10.11 -20.26 3.46
N LEU A 131 -9.39 -19.24 3.94
CA LEU A 131 -9.37 -18.90 5.36
C LEU A 131 -10.74 -18.39 5.86
N GLN A 132 -11.51 -17.72 5.00
CA GLN A 132 -12.88 -17.29 5.29
C GLN A 132 -13.82 -18.49 5.42
N GLU A 133 -13.75 -19.45 4.50
CA GLU A 133 -14.52 -20.70 4.56
C GLU A 133 -14.19 -21.51 5.84
N MET A 134 -12.93 -21.49 6.26
CA MET A 134 -12.50 -22.09 7.52
C MET A 134 -12.89 -21.27 8.76
N GLY A 135 -13.40 -20.04 8.61
CA GLY A 135 -13.79 -19.16 9.70
C GLY A 135 -12.63 -18.62 10.54
N VAL A 136 -11.38 -18.75 10.08
CA VAL A 136 -10.17 -18.33 10.83
C VAL A 136 -9.57 -17.03 10.32
N GLU A 137 -9.99 -16.55 9.14
CA GLU A 137 -9.38 -15.40 8.46
C GLU A 137 -9.18 -14.18 9.36
N PRO A 138 -10.18 -13.67 10.10
CA PRO A 138 -10.01 -12.46 10.90
C PRO A 138 -8.93 -12.59 11.99
N THR A 139 -8.69 -13.81 12.46
CA THR A 139 -7.70 -14.08 13.53
C THR A 139 -6.27 -14.15 13.02
N VAL A 140 -6.08 -14.49 11.74
CA VAL A 140 -4.75 -14.67 11.13
C VAL A 140 -4.41 -13.58 10.12
N ARG A 141 -5.33 -12.65 9.85
CA ARG A 141 -5.16 -11.52 8.93
C ARG A 141 -3.89 -10.72 9.20
N ASP A 142 -3.65 -10.30 10.43
CA ASP A 142 -2.43 -9.57 10.82
C ASP A 142 -1.16 -10.40 10.54
N SER A 143 -1.22 -11.72 10.77
CA SER A 143 -0.11 -12.63 10.50
C SER A 143 0.15 -12.79 9.00
N ALA A 144 -0.88 -12.76 8.17
CA ALA A 144 -0.79 -12.80 6.72
C ALA A 144 -0.16 -11.50 6.18
N TYR A 145 -0.64 -10.35 6.64
CA TYR A 145 -0.05 -9.05 6.33
C TYR A 145 1.44 -8.99 6.71
N ASN A 146 1.79 -9.39 7.93
CA ASN A 146 3.18 -9.41 8.38
C ASN A 146 4.06 -10.42 7.63
N ALA A 147 3.50 -11.52 7.13
CA ALA A 147 4.24 -12.46 6.30
C ALA A 147 4.60 -11.85 4.95
N ILE A 148 3.61 -11.25 4.28
CA ILE A 148 3.75 -10.74 2.91
C ILE A 148 4.49 -9.40 2.89
N ILE A 149 4.02 -8.42 3.67
CA ILE A 149 4.50 -7.03 3.59
C ILE A 149 5.81 -6.86 4.37
N ALA A 150 5.85 -7.31 5.63
CA ALA A 150 7.00 -7.05 6.49
C ALA A 150 8.14 -8.06 6.26
N ARG A 151 7.84 -9.30 5.91
CA ARG A 151 8.83 -10.39 5.77
C ARG A 151 9.09 -10.84 4.34
N GLY A 152 8.33 -10.35 3.36
CA GLY A 152 8.50 -10.71 1.95
C GLY A 152 8.28 -12.20 1.66
N ILE A 153 7.51 -12.89 2.50
CA ILE A 153 7.18 -14.31 2.31
C ILE A 153 6.12 -14.40 1.21
N ASN A 154 6.39 -15.20 0.18
CA ASN A 154 5.47 -15.45 -0.91
C ASN A 154 4.50 -16.57 -0.53
N LEU A 155 3.37 -16.20 0.09
CA LEU A 155 2.32 -17.17 0.44
C LEU A 155 1.62 -17.83 -0.77
N THR A 156 1.92 -17.43 -2.01
CA THR A 156 1.46 -18.17 -3.20
C THR A 156 2.30 -19.42 -3.48
N ASP A 157 3.50 -19.52 -2.89
CA ASP A 157 4.29 -20.75 -2.91
C ASP A 157 3.73 -21.75 -1.89
N ALA A 158 3.50 -23.00 -2.34
CA ALA A 158 2.87 -24.02 -1.52
C ALA A 158 3.71 -24.41 -0.29
N ALA A 159 5.04 -24.39 -0.37
CA ALA A 159 5.90 -24.74 0.75
C ALA A 159 5.91 -23.63 1.82
N GLU A 160 6.00 -22.38 1.39
CA GLU A 160 5.92 -21.21 2.27
C GLU A 160 4.54 -21.08 2.93
N LEU A 161 3.48 -21.32 2.16
CA LEU A 161 2.10 -21.34 2.67
C LEU A 161 1.93 -22.41 3.75
N ASN A 162 2.31 -23.67 3.49
CA ASN A 162 2.16 -24.74 4.47
C ASN A 162 2.93 -24.44 5.77
N LYS A 163 4.14 -23.86 5.65
CA LYS A 163 4.93 -23.44 6.81
C LYS A 163 4.25 -22.32 7.60
N TRP A 164 3.64 -21.35 6.90
CA TRP A 164 2.88 -20.27 7.53
C TRP A 164 1.61 -20.78 8.20
N LEU A 165 0.86 -21.69 7.56
CA LEU A 165 -0.35 -22.32 8.13
C LEU A 165 -0.04 -23.01 9.46
N LEU A 166 0.97 -23.88 9.48
CA LEU A 166 1.40 -24.57 10.70
C LEU A 166 1.83 -23.60 11.80
N LYS A 167 2.53 -22.51 11.46
CA LYS A 167 2.93 -21.48 12.43
C LYS A 167 1.71 -20.76 13.06
N ASN A 168 0.61 -20.67 12.33
CA ASN A 168 -0.65 -20.08 12.81
C ASN A 168 -1.63 -21.13 13.35
N SER A 169 -1.17 -22.34 13.63
CA SER A 169 -2.00 -23.44 14.16
C SER A 169 -3.16 -23.85 13.23
N ILE A 170 -2.99 -23.69 11.92
CA ILE A 170 -3.95 -24.14 10.91
C ILE A 170 -3.48 -25.51 10.37
N ASP A 171 -4.37 -26.49 10.38
CA ASP A 171 -4.09 -27.81 9.79
C ASP A 171 -4.02 -27.72 8.26
N VAL A 172 -2.93 -28.25 7.70
CA VAL A 172 -2.65 -28.16 6.27
C VAL A 172 -3.58 -29.06 5.45
N ALA A 173 -3.99 -30.22 5.99
CA ALA A 173 -4.88 -31.13 5.28
C ALA A 173 -6.30 -30.57 5.23
N GLU A 174 -6.77 -29.98 6.35
CA GLU A 174 -8.04 -29.27 6.43
C GLU A 174 -8.07 -28.06 5.50
N TYR A 175 -7.03 -27.23 5.51
CA TYR A 175 -6.90 -26.10 4.58
C TYR A 175 -7.01 -26.55 3.12
N LYS A 176 -6.28 -27.59 2.73
CA LYS A 176 -6.30 -28.11 1.34
C LYS A 176 -7.66 -28.68 0.95
N LYS A 177 -8.40 -29.25 1.90
CA LYS A 177 -9.76 -29.72 1.68
C LYS A 177 -10.69 -28.55 1.38
N SER A 178 -10.65 -27.49 2.18
CA SER A 178 -11.46 -26.27 1.97
C SER A 178 -11.08 -25.51 0.69
N ALA A 179 -9.79 -25.51 0.32
CA ALA A 179 -9.30 -24.84 -0.88
C ALA A 179 -9.74 -25.51 -2.21
N SER A 180 -10.24 -26.74 -2.15
CA SER A 180 -10.64 -27.54 -3.33
C SER A 180 -12.11 -27.37 -3.73
N GLN A 181 -12.81 -26.44 -3.08
CA GLN A 181 -14.26 -26.28 -3.13
C GLN A 181 -14.68 -25.03 -3.89
#